data_AF-A0A496U1R7-F1
#
_entry.id   AF-A0A496U1R7-F1
#
_cell.length_a   1.000
_cell.length_b   1.000
_cell.length_c   1.000
_cell.angle_alpha   90.00
_cell.angle_beta   90.00
_cell.angle_gamma   90.00
#
_symmetry.space_group_name_H-M   'P 1'
#
loop_
_entity.id
_entity.type
_entity.pdbx_description
1 polymer ?
#
loop_
_entity_poly.entity_id
_entity_poly.type
_entity_poly.pdbx_seq_one_letter_code
_entity_poly.pdbx_strand_id
1 'polypeptide(L)'
;MIIDCHMHLKGGDIERTEFPPADIVKVMDEAGIDRAILFAICETTEDSIRRVTEALKLFPERFIGFAYAIPSFQGNVLEQIKSALDEGFRG
;
A
#
# COMPACT_ATOMS: atom_id res chain seq x y z
N MET A 1 20.99 0.49 -1.82
CA MET A 1 19.56 0.14 -1.79
C MET A 1 18.94 0.80 -0.57
N ILE A 2 18.11 1.81 -0.78
CA ILE A 2 17.31 2.52 0.23
C ILE A 2 15.86 2.02 0.11
N ILE A 3 15.28 1.63 1.23
CA ILE A 3 13.88 1.22 1.32
C ILE A 3 13.16 2.17 2.27
N ASP A 4 12.13 2.85 1.77
CA ASP A 4 11.20 3.57 2.63
C ASP A 4 10.21 2.58 3.24
N CYS A 5 10.14 2.53 4.57
CA CYS A 5 9.29 1.58 5.27
C CYS A 5 7.86 2.07 5.50
N HIS A 6 7.51 3.27 5.06
CA HIS A 6 6.22 3.88 5.42
C HIS A 6 5.67 4.80 4.32
N MET A 7 4.96 4.23 3.34
CA MET A 7 4.38 4.99 2.24
C MET A 7 2.91 4.69 1.98
N HIS A 8 2.17 5.74 1.63
CA HIS A 8 0.72 5.73 1.56
C HIS A 8 0.24 5.99 0.13
N LEU A 9 -0.63 5.13 -0.41
CA LEU A 9 -1.39 5.41 -1.64
C LEU A 9 -2.53 6.39 -1.42
N LYS A 10 -2.96 6.54 -0.18
CA LYS A 10 -4.04 7.44 0.22
C LYS A 10 -3.68 8.08 1.54
N GLY A 11 -3.67 9.40 1.56
CA GLY A 11 -3.33 10.20 2.72
C GLY A 11 -4.44 10.23 3.77
N GLY A 12 -4.02 10.44 5.02
CA GLY A 12 -4.92 10.76 6.13
C GLY A 12 -5.23 12.25 6.26
N ASP A 13 -4.91 13.06 5.25
CA ASP A 13 -5.23 14.48 5.19
C ASP A 13 -6.74 14.72 5.05
N ILE A 14 -7.17 15.97 5.25
CA ILE A 14 -8.60 16.34 5.21
C ILE A 14 -9.23 15.97 3.87
N GLU A 15 -8.47 16.13 2.77
CA GLU A 15 -8.93 15.82 1.42
C GLU A 15 -8.82 14.33 1.07
N ARG A 16 -8.22 13.52 1.97
CA ARG A 16 -7.94 12.09 1.78
C ARG A 16 -7.27 11.83 0.44
N THR A 17 -6.22 12.62 0.18
CA THR A 17 -5.56 12.70 -1.12
C THR A 17 -5.12 11.31 -1.59
N GLU A 18 -5.53 10.93 -2.79
CA GLU A 18 -5.03 9.71 -3.46
C GLU A 18 -3.76 10.05 -4.24
N PHE A 19 -2.73 9.22 -4.07
CA PHE A 19 -1.43 9.37 -4.72
C PHE A 19 -1.27 8.30 -5.80
N PRO A 20 -1.33 8.66 -7.10
CA PRO A 20 -1.12 7.70 -8.16
C PRO A 20 0.24 7.00 -8.01
N PRO A 21 0.31 5.65 -8.19
CA PRO A 21 1.57 4.92 -8.01
C PRO A 21 2.72 5.44 -8.87
N ALA A 22 2.43 5.96 -10.07
CA ALA A 22 3.41 6.54 -10.97
C ALA A 22 4.04 7.83 -10.42
N ASP A 23 3.25 8.69 -9.78
CA ASP A 23 3.74 9.93 -9.19
C ASP A 23 4.62 9.64 -7.97
N ILE A 24 4.25 8.63 -7.18
CA ILE A 24 5.06 8.13 -6.09
C ILE A 24 6.42 7.63 -6.59
N VAL A 25 6.44 6.79 -7.63
CA VAL A 25 7.70 6.29 -8.22
C VAL A 25 8.58 7.43 -8.71
N LYS A 26 7.99 8.45 -9.33
CA LYS A 26 8.73 9.63 -9.76
C LYS A 26 9.42 10.33 -8.58
N VAL A 27 8.71 10.55 -7.48
CA VAL A 27 9.29 11.15 -6.27
C VAL A 27 10.37 10.25 -5.65
N MET A 28 10.16 8.93 -5.64
CA MET A 28 11.18 7.97 -5.20
C MET A 28 12.46 8.07 -6.02
N ASP A 29 12.34 8.20 -7.35
CA ASP A 29 13.49 8.36 -8.25
C ASP A 29 14.25 9.65 -7.96
N GLU A 30 13.53 10.77 -7.77
CA GLU A 30 14.12 12.07 -7.41
C GLU A 30 14.81 12.04 -6.03
N ALA A 31 14.30 11.24 -5.09
CA ALA A 31 14.83 11.09 -3.74
C ALA A 31 15.91 10.00 -3.60
N GLY A 32 16.16 9.21 -4.65
CA GLY A 32 17.11 8.08 -4.59
C GLY A 32 16.60 6.89 -3.77
N ILE A 33 15.29 6.67 -3.69
CA ILE A 33 14.65 5.56 -2.99
C ILE A 33 14.41 4.40 -3.98
N ASP A 34 15.03 3.25 -3.70
CA ASP A 34 14.97 2.10 -4.59
C ASP A 34 13.62 1.37 -4.48
N ARG A 35 13.14 1.15 -3.26
CA ARG A 35 11.87 0.45 -2.99
C ARG A 35 11.12 1.08 -1.84
N ALA A 36 9.84 0.77 -1.71
CA ALA A 36 9.06 1.25 -0.58
C ALA A 36 7.94 0.29 -0.16
N ILE A 37 7.65 0.27 1.14
CA ILE A 37 6.50 -0.41 1.73
C ILE A 37 5.26 0.44 1.50
N LEU A 38 4.23 -0.15 0.90
CA LEU A 38 3.06 0.54 0.41
C LEU A 38 1.78 -0.02 1.06
N PHE A 39 0.95 0.88 1.59
CA PHE A 39 -0.40 0.59 2.08
C PHE A 39 -1.32 1.79 1.83
N ALA A 40 -2.64 1.62 1.91
CA ALA A 40 -3.61 2.70 1.76
C ALA A 40 -4.42 2.84 3.06
N ILE A 41 -4.46 4.04 3.64
CA ILE A 41 -5.18 4.27 4.90
C ILE A 41 -6.50 5.01 4.66
N CYS A 42 -7.30 5.16 5.72
CA CYS A 42 -8.58 5.87 5.66
C CYS A 42 -9.58 5.26 4.65
N GLU A 43 -9.53 3.94 4.49
CA GLU A 43 -10.44 3.12 3.71
C GLU A 43 -10.62 1.75 4.37
N THR A 44 -11.43 0.87 3.78
CA THR A 44 -11.60 -0.50 4.31
C THR A 44 -10.35 -1.34 4.06
N THR A 45 -10.13 -2.41 4.84
CA THR A 45 -9.02 -3.34 4.59
C THR A 45 -9.10 -3.95 3.17
N GLU A 46 -10.30 -4.24 2.68
CA GLU A 46 -10.53 -4.78 1.33
C GLU A 46 -10.13 -3.79 0.24
N ASP A 47 -10.59 -2.54 0.33
CA ASP A 47 -10.24 -1.50 -0.63
C ASP A 47 -8.74 -1.23 -0.62
N SER A 48 -8.12 -1.20 0.57
CA SER A 48 -6.67 -1.01 0.68
C SER A 48 -5.92 -2.15 0.01
N ILE A 49 -6.30 -3.41 0.23
CA ILE A 49 -5.64 -4.55 -0.42
C ILE A 49 -5.77 -4.42 -1.93
N ARG A 50 -6.99 -4.19 -2.44
CA ARG A 50 -7.24 -4.06 -3.88
C ARG A 50 -6.36 -3.00 -4.54
N ARG A 51 -6.29 -1.79 -3.96
CA ARG A 51 -5.48 -0.69 -4.51
C ARG A 51 -3.98 -0.97 -4.46
N VAL A 52 -3.50 -1.53 -3.35
CA VAL A 52 -2.09 -1.90 -3.22
C VAL A 52 -1.75 -2.99 -4.23
N THR A 53 -2.59 -3.99 -4.42
CA THR A 53 -2.42 -5.04 -5.44
C THR A 53 -2.33 -4.45 -6.86
N GLU A 54 -3.16 -3.45 -7.19
CA GLU A 54 -3.07 -2.72 -8.47
C GLU A 54 -1.71 -2.02 -8.61
N ALA A 55 -1.23 -1.35 -7.55
CA ALA A 55 0.09 -0.70 -7.56
C ALA A 55 1.26 -1.70 -7.67
N LEU A 56 1.18 -2.84 -6.97
CA LEU A 56 2.18 -3.92 -7.06
C LEU A 56 2.26 -4.50 -8.47
N LYS A 57 1.14 -4.61 -9.20
CA LYS A 57 1.12 -5.07 -10.59
C LYS A 57 1.79 -4.08 -11.54
N LEU A 58 1.60 -2.78 -11.30
CA LEU A 58 2.19 -1.72 -12.13
C LEU A 58 3.69 -1.57 -11.90
N PHE A 59 4.15 -1.71 -10.65
CA PHE A 59 5.54 -1.48 -10.26
C PHE A 59 6.08 -2.55 -9.30
N PRO A 60 6.14 -3.84 -9.72
CA PRO A 60 6.46 -4.96 -8.83
C PRO A 60 7.85 -4.89 -8.20
N GLU A 61 8.81 -4.26 -8.88
CA GLU A 61 10.16 -4.08 -8.37
C GLU A 61 10.30 -2.90 -7.39
N ARG A 62 9.35 -1.95 -7.40
CA ARG A 62 9.43 -0.71 -6.62
C ARG A 62 8.65 -0.80 -5.31
N PHE A 63 7.60 -1.61 -5.25
CA PHE A 63 6.71 -1.63 -4.09
C PHE A 63 6.68 -2.98 -3.37
N ILE A 64 6.46 -2.93 -2.06
CA ILE A 64 6.25 -4.06 -1.18
C ILE A 64 4.91 -3.82 -0.45
N GLY A 65 3.91 -4.65 -0.70
CA GLY A 65 2.57 -4.43 -0.15
C GLY A 65 2.46 -4.85 1.31
N PHE A 66 1.93 -3.96 2.15
CA PHE A 66 1.52 -4.24 3.53
C PHE A 66 0.01 -4.12 3.66
N ALA A 67 -0.62 -5.04 4.39
CA ALA A 67 -2.06 -5.07 4.56
C ALA A 67 -2.47 -4.05 5.63
N TYR A 68 -3.32 -3.08 5.27
CA TYR A 68 -3.91 -2.18 6.23
C TYR A 68 -5.04 -2.89 7.01
N ALA A 69 -4.66 -3.59 8.07
CA ALA A 69 -5.58 -4.38 8.88
C ALA A 69 -6.36 -3.49 9.87
N ILE A 70 -7.68 -3.42 9.72
CA ILE A 70 -8.58 -2.69 10.64
C ILE A 70 -9.43 -3.70 11.43
N PRO A 71 -9.14 -3.91 12.72
CA PRO A 71 -9.82 -4.94 13.51
C PRO A 71 -11.32 -4.69 13.78
N SER A 72 -11.84 -3.48 13.55
CA SER A 72 -13.15 -3.06 14.08
C SER A 72 -14.12 -2.47 13.05
N PHE A 73 -13.85 -2.53 11.75
CA PHE A 73 -14.72 -1.87 10.77
C PHE A 73 -16.02 -2.65 10.52
N GLN A 74 -15.94 -3.92 10.09
CA GLN A 74 -17.12 -4.72 9.69
C GLN A 74 -17.00 -6.24 9.87
N GLY A 75 -15.85 -6.80 10.25
CA GLY A 75 -15.64 -8.25 10.37
C GLY A 75 -14.22 -8.64 10.80
N ASN A 76 -13.98 -9.94 10.92
CA ASN A 76 -12.67 -10.48 11.28
C ASN A 76 -11.67 -10.27 10.13
N VAL A 77 -10.66 -9.44 10.36
CA VAL A 77 -9.63 -9.07 9.38
C VAL A 77 -8.66 -10.20 9.02
N LEU A 78 -8.65 -11.31 9.78
CA LEU A 78 -7.69 -12.39 9.57
C LEU A 78 -7.80 -13.05 8.19
N GLU A 79 -9.01 -13.23 7.65
CA GLU A 79 -9.19 -13.81 6.31
C GLU A 79 -8.72 -12.85 5.21
N GLN A 80 -8.87 -11.54 5.42
CA GLN A 80 -8.37 -10.53 4.49
C GLN A 80 -6.84 -10.48 4.50
N ILE A 81 -6.21 -10.59 5.67
CA ILE A 81 -4.75 -10.69 5.79
C ILE A 81 -4.24 -11.94 5.07
N LYS A 82 -4.89 -13.10 5.24
CA LYS A 82 -4.52 -14.33 4.52
C LYS A 82 -4.59 -14.12 3.00
N SER A 83 -5.67 -13.53 2.50
CA SER A 83 -5.81 -13.21 1.07
C SER A 83 -4.69 -12.29 0.58
N ALA A 84 -4.34 -11.25 1.34
CA ALA A 84 -3.25 -10.34 0.98
C ALA A 84 -1.90 -11.06 0.89
N LEU A 85 -1.61 -11.98 1.82
CA LEU A 85 -0.38 -12.78 1.81
C LEU A 85 -0.31 -13.67 0.56
N ASP A 86 -1.42 -14.27 0.14
CA ASP A 86 -1.51 -15.06 -1.10
C ASP A 86 -1.30 -14.19 -2.36
N GLU A 87 -1.66 -12.90 -2.29
CA GLU A 87 -1.40 -11.90 -3.34
C GLU A 87 0.03 -11.33 -3.33
N GLY A 88 0.88 -11.79 -2.41
CA GLY A 88 2.31 -11.44 -2.35
C GLY A 88 2.67 -10.31 -1.38
N PHE A 89 1.74 -9.91 -0.52
CA PHE A 89 2.02 -8.96 0.56
C PHE A 89 3.01 -9.57 1.56
N ARG A 90 3.74 -8.71 2.28
CA ARG A 90 4.84 -9.12 3.18
C ARG A 90 4.66 -8.68 4.63
N GLY A 91 3.55 -8.02 4.94
CA GLY A 91 3.22 -7.51 6.26
C GLY A 91 1.80 -6.97 6.31
#